data_AF-A0A0P8BWX2-F1
#
_entry.id   AF-A0A0P8BWX2-F1
#
_cell.length_a   1.000
_cell.length_b   1.000
_cell.length_c   1.000
_cell.angle_alpha   90.00
_cell.angle_beta   90.00
_cell.angle_gamma   90.00
#
_symmetry.space_group_name_H-M   'P 1'
#
loop_
_entity.id
_entity.type
_entity.pdbx_description
1 polymer ?
#
loop_
_entity_poly.entity_id
_entity_poly.type
_entity_poly.pdbx_seq_one_letter_code
_entity_poly.pdbx_strand_id
1 'polypeptide(L)'
;MSPFDTLVENAMLRIVNRLLAPIDGWLASLEINSPQVAEAIVRLIPAQCPFERDISLWGHHLFHIPPMCKLNPLYDRFVELRFRALCYLVDTCGSDISAFS
;
A
#
# COMPACT_ATOMS: atom_id res chain seq x y z
N MET A 1 1.55 -3.03 30.70
CA MET A 1 0.59 -3.60 29.73
C MET A 1 0.05 -4.88 30.33
N SER A 2 -1.27 -5.06 30.44
CA SER A 2 -1.84 -6.24 31.11
C SER A 2 -1.96 -7.42 30.13
N PRO A 3 -1.89 -8.68 30.61
CA PRO A 3 -2.04 -9.87 29.75
C PRO A 3 -3.42 -9.99 29.09
N PHE A 4 -4.41 -9.24 29.55
CA PHE A 4 -5.73 -9.16 28.92
C PHE A 4 -5.71 -8.32 27.63
N ASP A 5 -4.91 -7.25 27.59
CA ASP A 5 -4.77 -6.37 26.42
C ASP A 5 -4.21 -7.15 25.21
N THR A 6 -3.23 -8.02 25.44
CA THR A 6 -2.60 -8.85 24.39
C THR A 6 -3.55 -9.90 23.81
N LEU A 7 -4.53 -10.39 24.60
CA LEU A 7 -5.49 -11.39 24.13
C LEU A 7 -6.54 -10.76 23.20
N VAL A 8 -7.05 -9.59 23.58
CA VAL A 8 -8.04 -8.84 22.80
C VAL A 8 -7.43 -8.37 21.48
N GLU A 9 -6.19 -7.87 21.50
CA GLU A 9 -5.49 -7.41 20.30
C GLU A 9 -5.27 -8.55 19.29
N ASN A 10 -4.84 -9.73 19.76
CA ASN A 10 -4.68 -10.92 18.93
C ASN A 10 -6.01 -11.46 18.37
N ALA A 11 -7.10 -11.38 19.14
CA ALA A 11 -8.42 -11.79 18.64
C ALA A 11 -8.93 -10.86 17.54
N MET A 12 -8.79 -9.55 17.71
CA MET A 12 -9.20 -8.54 16.74
C MET A 12 -8.43 -8.66 15.43
N LEU A 13 -7.10 -8.78 15.48
CA LEU A 13 -6.27 -8.97 14.29
C LEU A 13 -6.65 -10.24 13.52
N ARG A 14 -6.99 -11.33 14.21
CA ARG A 14 -7.43 -12.59 13.58
C ARG A 14 -8.78 -12.47 12.89
N ILE A 15 -9.72 -11.72 13.47
CA ILE A 15 -11.04 -11.49 12.86
C ILE A 15 -10.89 -10.62 11.62
N VAL A 16 -10.15 -9.50 11.73
CA VAL A 16 -9.88 -8.60 10.61
C VAL A 16 -9.20 -9.35 9.47
N ASN A 17 -8.17 -10.15 9.75
CA ASN A 17 -7.51 -10.97 8.72
C ASN A 17 -8.45 -11.98 8.06
N ARG A 18 -9.36 -12.61 8.81
CA ARG A 18 -10.35 -13.53 8.22
C ARG A 18 -11.33 -12.82 7.28
N LEU A 19 -11.73 -11.59 7.62
CA LEU A 19 -12.62 -10.79 6.79
C LEU A 19 -11.92 -10.22 5.55
N LEU A 20 -10.63 -9.89 5.67
CA LEU A 20 -9.83 -9.34 4.58
C LEU A 20 -9.23 -10.41 3.67
N ALA A 21 -9.09 -11.67 4.12
CA ALA A 21 -8.58 -12.78 3.33
C ALA A 21 -9.17 -12.92 1.90
N PRO A 22 -10.49 -12.81 1.67
CA PRO A 22 -11.03 -12.86 0.31
C PRO A 22 -10.58 -11.67 -0.55
N ILE A 23 -10.46 -10.48 0.03
CA ILE A 23 -9.99 -9.28 -0.68
C ILE A 23 -8.50 -9.42 -1.00
N ASP A 24 -7.71 -9.95 -0.07
CA ASP A 24 -6.28 -10.23 -0.26
C ASP A 24 -6.05 -11.17 -1.45
N GLY A 25 -6.78 -12.28 -1.51
CA GLY A 25 -6.74 -13.23 -2.62
C GLY A 25 -7.21 -12.61 -3.94
N TRP A 26 -8.27 -11.81 -3.91
CA TRP A 26 -8.76 -11.11 -5.09
C TRP A 26 -7.72 -10.13 -5.65
N LEU A 27 -7.09 -9.30 -4.79
CA LEU A 27 -6.02 -8.38 -5.19
C LEU A 27 -4.82 -9.13 -5.79
N ALA A 28 -4.42 -10.25 -5.17
CA ALA A 28 -3.32 -11.07 -5.69
C ALA A 28 -3.64 -11.66 -7.07
N SER A 29 -4.89 -12.08 -7.29
CA SER A 29 -5.33 -12.68 -8.56
C SER A 29 -5.59 -11.68 -9.69
N LEU A 30 -5.57 -10.37 -9.41
CA LEU A 30 -5.90 -9.35 -10.39
C LEU A 30 -4.81 -9.29 -11.47
N GLU A 31 -5.13 -9.72 -12.68
CA GLU A 31 -4.23 -9.62 -13.84
C GLU A 31 -4.28 -8.24 -14.49
N ILE A 32 -3.11 -7.75 -14.88
CA ILE A 32 -2.96 -6.42 -15.48
C ILE A 32 -2.74 -6.62 -16.98
N ASN A 33 -3.83 -6.55 -17.73
CA ASN A 33 -3.84 -6.85 -19.16
C ASN A 33 -4.16 -5.62 -20.03
N SER A 34 -4.28 -4.42 -19.44
CA SER A 34 -4.52 -3.19 -20.20
C SER A 34 -3.67 -2.02 -19.67
N PRO A 35 -3.13 -1.18 -20.57
CA PRO A 35 -2.32 -0.01 -20.18
C PRO A 35 -3.11 0.97 -19.32
N GLN A 36 -4.38 1.19 -19.62
CA GLN A 36 -5.22 2.17 -18.91
C GLN A 36 -5.46 1.75 -17.46
N VAL A 37 -5.67 0.45 -17.21
CA VAL A 37 -5.82 -0.07 -15.85
C VAL A 37 -4.47 0.01 -15.12
N ALA A 38 -3.37 -0.32 -15.78
CA ALA A 38 -2.05 -0.22 -15.17
C ALA A 38 -1.71 1.23 -14.77
N GLU A 39 -1.96 2.20 -15.65
CA GLU A 39 -1.78 3.63 -15.34
C GLU A 39 -2.68 4.08 -14.19
N ALA A 40 -3.95 3.65 -14.18
CA ALA A 40 -4.87 3.98 -13.09
C ALA A 40 -4.38 3.42 -11.75
N ILE A 41 -3.90 2.18 -11.71
CA ILE A 41 -3.33 1.55 -10.51
C ILE A 41 -2.12 2.33 -10.01
N VAL A 42 -1.18 2.65 -10.91
CA VAL A 42 0.05 3.38 -10.58
C VAL A 42 -0.24 4.82 -10.15
N ARG A 43 -1.29 5.46 -10.66
CA ARG A 43 -1.70 6.79 -10.17
C ARG A 43 -2.44 6.73 -8.85
N LEU A 44 -3.19 5.66 -8.60
CA LEU A 44 -4.01 5.51 -7.40
C LEU A 44 -3.17 5.09 -6.17
N ILE A 45 -2.23 4.17 -6.34
CA ILE A 45 -1.40 3.64 -5.27
C ILE A 45 -0.07 4.39 -5.28
N PRO A 46 0.26 5.24 -4.30
CA PRO A 46 1.49 6.04 -4.33
C PRO A 46 2.77 5.18 -4.21
N ALA A 47 3.88 5.68 -4.76
CA ALA A 47 5.21 5.06 -4.63
C ALA A 47 5.78 5.18 -3.21
N GLN A 48 5.42 6.26 -2.53
CA GLN A 48 5.84 6.58 -1.18
C GLN A 48 4.73 6.27 -0.18
N CYS A 49 5.12 5.96 1.04
CA CYS A 49 4.15 5.68 2.10
C CYS A 49 3.40 6.98 2.45
N PRO A 50 2.08 7.05 2.26
CA PRO A 50 1.32 8.29 2.47
C PRO A 50 1.28 8.72 3.95
N PHE A 51 1.67 7.84 4.86
CA PHE A 51 1.72 8.11 6.28
C PHE A 51 3.05 8.71 6.71
N GLU A 52 4.13 8.43 5.99
CA GLU A 52 5.43 9.05 6.26
C GLU A 52 5.42 10.47 5.71
N ARG A 53 5.50 11.45 6.62
CA ARG A 53 5.53 12.86 6.24
C ARG A 53 6.09 13.72 7.36
N ASP A 54 6.74 14.78 6.98
CA ASP A 54 7.19 15.81 7.91
C ASP A 54 6.08 16.85 8.12
N ILE A 55 5.80 17.18 9.37
CA ILE A 55 4.90 18.27 9.73
C ILE A 55 5.76 19.48 10.06
N SER A 56 5.62 20.54 9.27
CA SER A 56 6.33 21.80 9.46
C SER A 56 5.34 22.94 9.66
N LEU A 57 5.64 23.85 10.58
CA LEU A 57 4.85 25.06 10.87
C LEU A 57 5.79 26.26 10.82
N TRP A 58 5.42 27.31 10.09
CA TRP A 58 6.28 28.51 9.90
C TRP A 58 7.70 28.21 9.39
N GLY A 59 7.87 27.17 8.57
CA GLY A 59 9.19 26.77 8.06
C GLY A 59 10.08 26.04 9.07
N HIS A 60 9.57 25.76 10.28
CA HIS A 60 10.25 24.94 11.27
C HIS A 60 9.66 23.53 11.27
N HIS A 61 10.53 22.52 11.20
CA HIS A 61 10.14 21.11 11.37
C HIS A 61 9.64 20.91 12.80
N LEU A 62 8.39 20.46 12.95
CA LEU A 62 7.81 20.16 14.26
C LEU A 62 8.12 18.73 14.67
N PHE A 63 7.76 17.78 13.81
CA PHE A 63 8.04 16.36 14.00
C PHE A 63 7.86 15.58 12.69
N HIS A 64 8.51 14.42 12.63
CA HIS A 64 8.44 13.47 11.53
C HIS A 64 7.45 12.36 11.90
N ILE A 65 6.46 12.11 11.04
CA ILE A 65 5.60 10.93 11.17
C ILE A 65 6.35 9.76 10.52
N PRO A 66 6.73 8.72 11.28
CA PRO A 66 7.47 7.59 10.73
C PRO A 66 6.62 6.80 9.73
N PRO A 67 7.24 5.94 8.91
CA PRO A 67 6.54 5.03 8.02
C PRO A 67 5.67 4.05 8.81
N MET A 68 4.38 4.38 8.95
CA MET A 68 3.36 3.53 9.58
C MET A 68 2.74 2.53 8.59
N CYS A 69 3.52 2.10 7.61
CA CYS A 69 3.04 1.39 6.43
C CYS A 69 2.51 -0.02 6.75
N LYS A 70 2.86 -0.59 7.92
CA LYS A 70 2.32 -1.88 8.40
C LYS A 70 0.98 -1.81 9.13
N LEU A 71 0.40 -0.61 9.34
CA LEU A 71 -0.93 -0.51 9.96
C LEU A 71 -2.03 -1.06 9.06
N ASN A 72 -1.88 -0.97 7.74
CA ASN A 72 -2.85 -1.51 6.78
C ASN A 72 -2.50 -2.99 6.49
N PRO A 73 -3.37 -3.96 6.85
CA PRO A 73 -3.13 -5.38 6.61
C PRO A 73 -2.96 -5.76 5.14
N LEU A 74 -3.42 -4.91 4.21
CA LEU A 74 -3.31 -5.11 2.76
C LEU A 74 -2.21 -4.29 2.11
N TYR A 75 -1.36 -3.60 2.89
CA TYR A 75 -0.31 -2.72 2.35
C TYR A 75 0.61 -3.45 1.37
N ASP A 76 1.13 -4.61 1.76
CA ASP A 76 2.05 -5.38 0.92
C ASP A 76 1.39 -5.80 -0.41
N ARG A 77 0.09 -6.06 -0.42
CA ARG A 77 -0.66 -6.34 -1.66
C ARG A 77 -0.79 -5.15 -2.58
N PHE A 78 -1.04 -3.96 -2.03
CA PHE A 78 -1.10 -2.75 -2.85
C PHE A 78 0.26 -2.43 -3.46
N VAL A 79 1.35 -2.61 -2.69
CA VAL A 79 2.72 -2.45 -3.19
C VAL A 79 3.02 -3.47 -4.29
N GLU A 80 2.68 -4.74 -4.07
CA GLU A 80 2.81 -5.81 -5.06
C GLU A 80 2.02 -5.50 -6.35
N LEU A 81 0.77 -5.04 -6.21
CA LEU A 81 -0.09 -4.67 -7.33
C LEU A 81 0.48 -3.48 -8.12
N ARG A 82 0.97 -2.44 -7.43
CA ARG A 82 1.63 -1.29 -8.05
C ARG A 82 2.87 -1.73 -8.81
N PHE A 83 3.71 -2.58 -8.21
CA PHE A 83 4.92 -3.09 -8.84
C PHE A 83 4.60 -3.85 -10.13
N ARG A 84 3.62 -4.76 -10.09
CA ARG A 84 3.16 -5.48 -11.28
C ARG A 84 2.62 -4.54 -12.37
N ALA A 85 1.90 -3.50 -11.99
CA ALA A 85 1.37 -2.50 -12.91
C ALA A 85 2.50 -1.71 -13.61
N LEU A 86 3.51 -1.31 -12.84
CA LEU A 86 4.71 -0.65 -13.38
C LEU A 86 5.46 -1.58 -14.34
N CYS A 87 5.73 -2.83 -13.96
CA CYS A 87 6.39 -3.79 -14.84
C CYS A 87 5.62 -3.98 -16.14
N TYR A 88 4.28 -4.08 -16.10
CA TYR A 88 3.48 -4.16 -17.32
C TYR A 88 3.67 -2.93 -18.22
N LEU A 89 3.60 -1.72 -17.65
CA LEU A 89 3.77 -0.47 -18.41
C LEU A 89 5.17 -0.35 -19.03
N VAL A 90 6.20 -0.74 -18.30
CA VAL A 90 7.59 -0.62 -18.76
C VAL A 90 7.95 -1.73 -19.73
N ASP A 91 7.77 -2.99 -19.31
CA ASP A 91 8.28 -4.16 -20.04
C ASP A 91 7.40 -4.51 -21.23
N THR A 92 6.07 -4.29 -21.14
CA THR A 92 5.12 -4.63 -22.20
C THR A 92 4.73 -3.42 -23.06
N CYS A 93 4.51 -2.26 -22.45
CA CYS A 93 4.06 -1.06 -23.19
C CYS A 93 5.20 -0.11 -23.58
N GLY A 94 6.39 -0.22 -22.99
CA GLY A 94 7.53 0.66 -23.25
C GLY A 94 7.38 2.07 -22.68
N SER A 95 6.52 2.26 -21.68
CA SER A 95 6.32 3.55 -21.01
C SER A 95 7.53 3.95 -20.17
N ASP A 96 7.84 5.24 -20.11
CA ASP A 96 8.92 5.77 -19.26
C ASP A 96 8.50 5.80 -17.78
N ILE A 97 9.35 5.23 -16.91
CA ILE A 97 9.17 5.17 -15.45
C ILE A 97 9.11 6.57 -14.84
N SER A 98 9.80 7.55 -15.44
CA SER A 98 9.87 8.92 -14.91
C SER A 98 8.49 9.60 -14.82
N ALA A 99 7.51 9.13 -15.59
CA ALA A 99 6.14 9.66 -15.56
C ALA A 99 5.31 9.20 -14.34
N PHE A 100 5.85 8.30 -13.51
CA PHE A 100 5.10 7.57 -12.48
C PHE A 100 5.69 7.64 -11.07
N SER A 101 6.77 8.42 -10.88
CA SER A 101 7.43 8.67 -9.60
C SER A 101 6.64 9.62 -8.71
#